data_AF-L1IK01-F1
#
_entry.id   AF-L1IK01-F1
#
_cell.length_a   1.000
_cell.length_b   1.000
_cell.length_c   1.000
_cell.angle_alpha   90.00
_cell.angle_beta   90.00
_cell.angle_gamma   90.00
#
_symmetry.space_group_name_H-M   'P 1'
#
loop_
_entity.id
_entity.type
_entity.pdbx_description
1 polymer ?
#
loop_
_entity_poly.entity_id
_entity_poly.type
_entity_poly.pdbx_seq_one_letter_code
_entity_poly.pdbx_strand_id
1 'polypeptide(L)'
;MQADKNELTPQELAWFRELKLLCETHHMEVSSDYEIACYALVCKGSTVKALSRMAKMKKLEREHNLSSIDSVTAYQTLAKLCPGMFAACGRDKQGNADADLQFSSTSQNAFHRPFQEAEKRPGRYLPPLLPPFTHSPPSSRQCTLKVLLDAFDASTASIHDVREGTSWLCNCNGMGWSNFSFEMEKKISMLYQDGYPIKIKAM
;
A
#
# COMPACT_ATOMS: atom_id res chain seq x y z
N MET A 1 -21.80 -30.00 0.50
CA MET A 1 -20.58 -29.30 0.96
C MET A 1 -20.54 -27.95 0.29
N GLN A 2 -20.46 -26.87 1.07
CA GLN A 2 -20.21 -25.54 0.52
C GLN A 2 -18.71 -25.49 0.18
N ALA A 3 -18.36 -25.08 -1.03
CA ALA A 3 -16.95 -24.93 -1.42
C ALA A 3 -16.26 -23.92 -0.47
N ASP A 4 -15.00 -24.18 -0.11
CA ASP A 4 -14.24 -23.24 0.70
C ASP A 4 -14.08 -21.93 -0.09
N LYS A 5 -14.51 -20.83 0.52
CA LYS A 5 -14.46 -19.49 -0.07
C LYS A 5 -13.02 -19.04 -0.35
N ASN A 6 -12.03 -19.67 0.28
CA ASN A 6 -10.61 -19.39 0.10
C ASN A 6 -9.96 -20.19 -1.04
N GLU A 7 -10.67 -21.15 -1.64
CA GLU A 7 -10.17 -21.86 -2.80
C GLU A 7 -10.36 -21.04 -4.08
N LEU A 8 -9.42 -21.20 -5.01
CA LEU A 8 -9.56 -20.70 -6.37
C LEU A 8 -10.52 -21.59 -7.14
N THR A 9 -11.47 -20.99 -7.86
CA THR A 9 -12.31 -21.73 -8.81
C THR A 9 -11.43 -22.29 -9.96
N PRO A 10 -11.91 -23.28 -10.74
CA PRO A 10 -11.14 -23.81 -11.87
C PRO A 10 -10.68 -22.74 -12.87
N GLN A 11 -11.50 -21.71 -13.10
CA GLN A 11 -11.16 -20.59 -13.96
C GLN A 11 -10.07 -19.70 -13.35
N GLU A 12 -10.20 -19.35 -12.08
CA GLU A 12 -9.20 -18.54 -11.36
C GLU A 12 -7.85 -19.28 -11.25
N LEU A 13 -7.88 -20.60 -11.08
CA LEU A 13 -6.69 -21.45 -11.07
C LEU A 13 -5.99 -21.46 -12.43
N ALA A 14 -6.75 -21.45 -13.53
CA ALA A 14 -6.18 -21.33 -14.88
C ALA A 14 -5.47 -19.97 -15.06
N TRP A 15 -6.10 -18.87 -14.62
CA TRP A 15 -5.48 -17.53 -14.63
C TRP A 15 -4.19 -17.47 -13.80
N PHE A 16 -4.22 -18.04 -12.59
CA PHE A 16 -3.04 -18.13 -11.72
C PHE A 16 -1.88 -18.87 -12.41
N ARG A 17 -2.15 -20.05 -12.99
CA ARG A 17 -1.13 -20.86 -13.67
C ARG A 17 -0.50 -20.13 -14.85
N GLU A 18 -1.32 -19.47 -15.66
CA GLU A 18 -0.84 -18.68 -16.79
C GLU A 18 0.04 -17.52 -16.31
N LEU A 19 -0.42 -16.75 -15.33
CA LEU A 19 0.34 -15.62 -14.79
C LEU A 19 1.64 -16.07 -14.10
N LYS A 20 1.63 -17.19 -13.38
CA LYS A 20 2.81 -17.77 -12.73
C LYS A 20 3.88 -18.15 -13.76
N LEU A 21 3.50 -18.85 -14.83
CA LEU A 21 4.42 -19.19 -15.93
C LEU A 21 5.06 -17.94 -16.54
N LEU A 22 4.28 -16.86 -16.73
CA LEU A 22 4.80 -15.60 -17.25
C LEU A 22 5.75 -14.92 -16.26
N CYS A 23 5.44 -14.91 -14.97
CA CYS A 23 6.35 -14.37 -13.95
C CYS A 23 7.69 -15.12 -13.95
N GLU A 24 7.67 -16.45 -14.04
CA GLU A 24 8.88 -17.29 -14.15
C GLU A 24 9.67 -16.99 -15.43
N THR A 25 8.97 -16.91 -16.57
CA THR A 25 9.57 -16.61 -17.89
C THR A 25 10.24 -15.23 -17.92
N HIS A 26 9.64 -14.24 -17.26
CA HIS A 26 10.15 -12.87 -17.19
C HIS A 26 11.04 -12.60 -15.98
N HIS A 27 11.37 -13.63 -15.18
CA HIS A 27 12.14 -13.50 -13.94
C HIS A 27 11.62 -12.41 -13.00
N MET A 28 10.30 -12.32 -12.87
CA MET A 28 9.68 -11.35 -11.97
C MET A 28 9.82 -11.80 -10.51
N GLU A 29 10.32 -10.90 -9.68
CA GLU A 29 10.38 -11.10 -8.24
C GLU A 29 8.96 -11.07 -7.65
N VAL A 30 8.56 -12.17 -7.05
CA VAL A 30 7.27 -12.36 -6.37
C VAL A 30 7.52 -12.89 -4.97
N SER A 31 6.76 -12.43 -3.99
CA SER A 31 6.90 -12.83 -2.59
C SER A 31 6.29 -14.22 -2.32
N SER A 32 5.22 -14.57 -3.03
CA SER A 32 4.46 -15.80 -2.79
C SER A 32 3.51 -16.14 -3.95
N ASP A 33 3.05 -17.39 -3.99
CA ASP A 33 1.97 -17.82 -4.89
C ASP A 33 0.65 -17.07 -4.58
N TYR A 34 0.45 -16.69 -3.32
CA TYR A 34 -0.70 -15.89 -2.90
C TYR A 34 -0.73 -14.52 -3.59
N GLU A 35 0.42 -13.83 -3.67
CA GLU A 35 0.54 -12.56 -4.39
C GLU A 35 0.12 -12.71 -5.85
N ILE A 36 0.62 -13.75 -6.55
CA ILE A 36 0.26 -14.02 -7.95
C ILE A 36 -1.25 -14.26 -8.08
N ALA A 37 -1.84 -15.04 -7.18
CA ALA A 37 -3.28 -15.31 -7.17
C ALA A 37 -4.09 -14.02 -7.00
N CYS A 38 -3.67 -13.10 -6.12
CA CYS A 38 -4.32 -11.81 -5.93
C CYS A 38 -4.35 -10.98 -7.22
N TYR A 39 -3.21 -10.87 -7.92
CA TYR A 39 -3.14 -10.16 -9.19
C TYR A 39 -3.99 -10.81 -10.28
N ALA A 40 -3.96 -12.14 -10.38
CA ALA A 40 -4.78 -12.89 -11.32
C ALA A 40 -6.28 -12.64 -11.12
N LEU A 41 -6.73 -12.63 -9.86
CA LEU A 41 -8.12 -12.35 -9.48
C LEU A 41 -8.54 -10.93 -9.80
N VAL A 42 -7.81 -9.93 -9.31
CA VAL A 42 -8.15 -8.51 -9.50
C VAL A 42 -8.12 -8.11 -10.98
N CYS A 43 -7.20 -8.70 -11.75
CA CYS A 43 -7.11 -8.45 -13.20
C CYS A 43 -8.04 -9.35 -14.03
N LYS A 44 -8.83 -10.23 -13.41
CA LYS A 44 -9.76 -11.17 -14.07
C LYS A 44 -9.09 -11.97 -15.20
N GLY A 45 -7.90 -12.48 -14.92
CA GLY A 45 -7.09 -13.23 -15.90
C GLY A 45 -6.37 -12.41 -16.96
N SER A 46 -6.47 -11.07 -16.96
CA SER A 46 -5.69 -10.24 -17.88
C SER A 46 -4.22 -10.20 -17.47
N THR A 47 -3.40 -11.06 -18.06
CA THR A 47 -1.96 -11.20 -17.77
C THR A 47 -1.18 -9.92 -18.05
N VAL A 48 -1.46 -9.23 -19.17
CA VAL A 48 -0.83 -7.94 -19.51
C VAL A 48 -1.07 -6.89 -18.41
N LYS A 49 -2.30 -6.78 -17.90
CA LYS A 49 -2.61 -5.85 -16.81
C LYS A 49 -1.90 -6.28 -15.53
N ALA A 50 -1.98 -7.55 -15.15
CA ALA A 50 -1.35 -8.08 -13.94
C ALA A 50 0.16 -7.80 -13.90
N LEU A 51 0.88 -8.17 -14.96
CA LEU A 51 2.34 -7.92 -15.08
C LEU A 51 2.67 -6.42 -14.99
N SER A 52 1.87 -5.56 -15.64
CA SER A 52 2.04 -4.10 -15.55
C SER A 52 1.88 -3.59 -14.12
N ARG A 53 0.86 -4.05 -13.40
CA ARG A 53 0.62 -3.67 -12.00
C ARG A 53 1.74 -4.14 -11.07
N MET A 54 2.14 -5.40 -11.19
CA MET A 54 3.26 -5.99 -10.44
C MET A 54 4.57 -5.20 -10.67
N ALA A 55 4.88 -4.86 -11.92
CA ALA A 55 6.06 -4.06 -12.25
C ALA A 55 6.02 -2.66 -11.61
N LYS A 56 4.84 -2.00 -11.61
CA LYS A 56 4.64 -0.71 -10.92
C LYS A 56 4.85 -0.85 -9.41
N MET A 57 4.34 -1.91 -8.80
CA MET A 57 4.51 -2.17 -7.37
C MET A 57 5.99 -2.39 -7.00
N LYS A 58 6.70 -3.26 -7.73
CA LYS A 58 8.14 -3.52 -7.51
C LYS A 58 9.01 -2.29 -7.76
N LYS A 59 8.64 -1.43 -8.72
CA LYS A 59 9.30 -0.15 -8.93
C LYS A 59 9.14 0.74 -7.69
N LEU A 60 7.93 0.88 -7.18
CA LEU A 60 7.63 1.71 -6.02
C LEU A 60 8.31 1.19 -4.73
N GLU A 61 8.32 -0.13 -4.50
CA GLU A 61 9.05 -0.74 -3.37
C GLU A 61 10.54 -0.38 -3.39
N ARG A 62 11.17 -0.45 -4.58
CA ARG A 62 12.60 -0.11 -4.75
C ARG A 62 12.85 1.39 -4.61
N GLU A 63 12.04 2.24 -5.26
CA GLU A 63 12.17 3.69 -5.20
C GLU A 63 12.07 4.24 -3.77
N HIS A 64 11.28 3.58 -2.92
CA HIS A 64 11.06 3.98 -1.54
C HIS A 64 11.74 3.06 -0.52
N ASN A 65 12.54 2.08 -0.95
CA ASN A 65 13.21 1.11 -0.09
C ASN A 65 12.28 0.54 1.01
N LEU A 66 11.04 0.18 0.62
CA LEU A 66 9.99 -0.16 1.58
C LEU A 66 10.25 -1.47 2.32
N SER A 67 11.00 -2.38 1.70
CA SER A 67 11.39 -3.67 2.30
C SER A 67 12.34 -3.53 3.49
N SER A 68 13.07 -2.41 3.61
CA SER A 68 13.98 -2.17 4.73
C SER A 68 13.28 -1.56 5.95
N ILE A 69 11.98 -1.27 5.86
CA ILE A 69 11.23 -0.56 6.89
C ILE A 69 10.31 -1.56 7.56
N ASP A 70 10.56 -1.85 8.83
CA ASP A 70 9.66 -2.66 9.61
C ASP A 70 8.37 -1.90 9.93
N SER A 71 7.26 -2.63 9.98
CA SER A 71 5.94 -2.05 10.22
C SER A 71 5.88 -1.29 11.54
N VAL A 72 6.49 -1.80 12.61
CA VAL A 72 6.45 -1.16 13.95
C VAL A 72 7.07 0.23 13.91
N THR A 73 8.25 0.37 13.30
CA THR A 73 8.91 1.67 13.09
C THR A 73 8.06 2.59 12.23
N ALA A 74 7.44 2.08 11.16
CA ALA A 74 6.57 2.87 10.31
C ALA A 74 5.37 3.44 11.09
N TYR A 75 4.64 2.59 11.83
CA TYR A 75 3.49 3.01 12.66
C TYR A 75 3.90 3.98 13.78
N GLN A 76 5.00 3.72 14.49
CA GLN A 76 5.47 4.62 15.55
C GLN A 76 5.89 5.98 15.02
N THR A 77 6.56 6.01 13.86
CA THR A 77 6.95 7.26 13.20
C THR A 77 5.72 8.03 12.76
N LEU A 78 4.76 7.33 12.16
CA LEU A 78 3.53 7.94 11.66
C LEU A 78 2.66 8.49 12.79
N ALA A 79 2.54 7.77 13.91
CA ALA A 79 1.82 8.24 15.10
C ALA A 79 2.42 9.53 15.69
N LYS A 80 3.76 9.68 15.65
CA LYS A 80 4.45 10.91 16.09
C LYS A 80 4.22 12.08 15.13
N LEU A 81 4.26 11.81 13.81
CA LEU A 81 4.11 12.83 12.77
C LEU A 81 2.66 13.26 12.58
N CYS A 82 1.72 12.34 12.80
CA CYS A 82 0.32 12.50 12.46
C CYS A 82 -0.55 12.08 13.66
N PRO A 83 -0.47 12.79 14.80
CA PRO A 83 -1.20 12.39 16.00
C PRO A 83 -2.71 12.35 15.75
N GLY A 84 -3.31 11.19 15.96
CA GLY A 84 -4.73 10.94 15.68
C GLY A 84 -5.03 10.52 14.24
N MET A 85 -4.00 10.22 13.43
CA MET A 85 -4.19 9.37 12.27
C MET A 85 -4.16 7.90 12.71
N PHE A 86 -5.19 7.15 12.34
CA PHE A 86 -5.32 5.75 12.67
C PHE A 86 -5.95 5.00 11.50
N ALA A 87 -5.42 3.80 11.23
CA ALA A 87 -5.97 2.86 10.28
C ALA A 87 -6.40 1.61 11.08
N ALA A 88 -7.69 1.31 11.08
CA ALA A 88 -8.23 0.04 11.54
C ALA A 88 -8.63 -0.81 10.34
N CYS A 89 -8.35 -2.10 10.43
CA CYS A 89 -8.93 -3.11 9.55
C CYS A 89 -9.85 -3.99 10.38
N GLY A 90 -11.06 -4.22 9.89
CA GLY A 90 -12.11 -4.99 10.55
C GLY A 90 -12.91 -5.81 9.55
N ARG A 91 -14.03 -6.34 10.02
CA ARG A 91 -15.03 -6.99 9.17
C ARG A 91 -16.40 -6.37 9.39
N ASP A 92 -17.14 -6.17 8.31
CA ASP A 92 -18.52 -5.70 8.36
C ASP A 92 -19.47 -6.79 8.95
N LYS A 93 -20.76 -6.47 9.08
CA LYS A 93 -21.77 -7.41 9.61
C LYS A 93 -21.95 -8.65 8.74
N GLN A 94 -21.51 -8.60 7.48
CA GLN A 94 -21.56 -9.68 6.50
C GLN A 94 -20.25 -10.48 6.44
N GLY A 95 -19.24 -10.08 7.22
CA GLY A 95 -17.91 -10.71 7.28
C GLY A 95 -16.93 -10.25 6.20
N ASN A 96 -17.25 -9.22 5.42
CA ASN A 96 -16.34 -8.67 4.42
C ASN A 96 -15.28 -7.79 5.08
N ALA A 97 -14.08 -7.73 4.50
CA ALA A 97 -13.04 -6.83 4.95
C ALA A 97 -13.49 -5.36 4.83
N ASP A 98 -13.28 -4.60 5.90
CA ASP A 98 -13.56 -3.16 5.99
C ASP A 98 -12.34 -2.45 6.58
N ALA A 99 -12.06 -1.24 6.11
CA ALA A 99 -10.97 -0.42 6.60
C ALA A 99 -11.49 0.96 6.98
N ASP A 100 -11.17 1.40 8.20
CA ASP A 100 -11.47 2.75 8.68
C ASP A 100 -10.17 3.54 8.80
N LEU A 101 -10.10 4.64 8.07
CA LEU A 101 -8.98 5.57 8.05
C LEU A 101 -9.45 6.92 8.59
N GLN A 102 -9.01 7.25 9.79
CA GLN A 102 -9.36 8.50 10.45
C GLN A 102 -8.19 9.49 10.39
N PHE A 103 -8.49 10.74 10.03
CA PHE A 103 -7.56 11.85 10.11
C PHE A 103 -8.07 12.86 11.15
N SER A 104 -7.32 13.05 12.24
CA SER A 104 -7.61 14.15 13.17
C SER A 104 -7.23 15.51 12.56
N SER A 105 -7.88 16.60 12.97
CA SER A 105 -7.49 17.95 12.57
C SER A 105 -6.05 18.32 13.01
N THR A 106 -5.54 17.67 14.06
CA THR A 106 -4.20 17.92 14.61
C THR A 106 -3.11 17.23 13.79
N SER A 107 -3.38 16.05 13.21
CA SER A 107 -2.40 15.32 12.38
C SER A 107 -2.12 16.02 11.06
N GLN A 108 -3.10 16.75 10.52
CA GLN A 108 -3.04 17.32 9.17
C GLN A 108 -2.05 18.49 9.05
N ASN A 109 -1.93 19.34 10.08
CA ASN A 109 -0.97 20.45 10.08
C ASN A 109 0.49 19.99 10.23
N ALA A 110 0.68 18.85 10.90
CA ALA A 110 2.00 18.25 11.10
C ALA A 110 2.50 17.52 9.83
N PHE A 111 1.61 17.13 8.92
CA PHE A 111 1.97 16.54 7.63
C PHE A 111 2.59 17.55 6.66
N HIS A 112 2.09 18.79 6.62
CA HIS A 112 2.48 19.75 5.56
C HIS A 112 3.82 20.44 5.81
N ARG A 113 4.13 20.82 7.07
CA ARG A 113 5.37 21.56 7.39
C ARG A 113 6.65 20.80 7.05
N PRO A 114 6.84 19.53 7.46
CA PRO A 114 8.07 18.79 7.17
C PRO A 114 8.27 18.56 5.66
N PHE A 115 7.19 18.38 4.91
CA PHE A 115 7.25 18.19 3.46
C PHE A 115 7.69 19.46 2.74
N GLN A 116 7.09 20.61 3.06
CA GLN A 116 7.50 21.88 2.45
C GLN A 116 8.92 22.30 2.84
N GLU A 117 9.36 22.00 4.07
CA GLU A 117 10.71 22.35 4.53
C GLU A 117 11.80 21.43 3.96
N ALA A 118 11.50 20.16 3.70
CA ALA A 118 12.44 19.22 3.09
C ALA A 118 12.75 19.57 1.61
N GLU A 119 11.78 20.09 0.86
CA GLU A 119 11.99 20.49 -0.54
C GLU A 119 12.69 21.85 -0.69
N LYS A 120 12.62 22.73 0.32
CA LYS A 120 13.17 24.10 0.24
C LYS A 120 14.64 24.23 0.62
N ARG A 121 15.36 23.15 0.91
CA ARG A 121 16.80 23.20 1.26
C ARG A 121 17.69 22.72 0.10
N PRO A 122 18.03 23.59 -0.87
CA PRO A 122 19.09 23.28 -1.81
C PRO A 122 20.46 23.35 -1.11
N GLY A 123 21.11 22.20 -0.97
CA GLY A 123 22.57 22.09 -1.04
C GLY A 123 23.43 22.66 0.11
N ARG A 124 23.35 22.09 1.32
CA ARG A 124 24.51 22.06 2.24
C ARG A 124 24.62 20.72 2.97
N TYR A 125 25.18 19.73 2.28
CA TYR A 125 25.78 18.58 2.95
C TYR A 125 27.24 18.93 3.26
N LEU A 126 27.54 19.22 4.53
CA LEU A 126 28.89 19.04 5.05
C LEU A 126 29.10 17.52 5.22
N PRO A 127 30.23 16.95 4.77
CA PRO A 127 30.48 15.53 4.94
C PRO A 127 30.79 15.23 6.42
N PRO A 128 30.05 14.33 7.10
CA PRO A 128 30.46 13.86 8.41
C PRO A 128 31.49 12.73 8.23
N LEU A 129 32.66 12.91 8.85
CA LEU A 129 33.69 11.89 9.07
C LEU A 129 33.24 10.91 10.16
N LEU A 130 32.11 10.23 9.96
CA LEU A 130 31.61 9.19 10.86
C LEU A 130 31.49 7.85 10.11
N PRO A 131 31.72 6.71 10.80
CA PRO A 131 31.76 5.39 10.18
C PRO A 131 30.42 5.02 9.50
N PRO A 132 30.44 4.15 8.48
CA PRO A 132 29.31 3.84 7.61
C PRO A 132 28.32 2.87 8.28
N PHE A 133 27.73 3.27 9.40
CA PHE A 133 26.60 2.55 10.00
C PHE A 133 25.64 3.55 10.63
N THR A 134 24.90 4.28 9.81
CA THR A 134 23.57 4.76 10.19
C THR A 134 22.72 4.82 8.92
N HIS A 135 21.80 3.87 8.74
CA HIS A 135 20.72 4.09 7.79
C HIS A 135 19.99 5.35 8.27
N SER A 136 19.87 6.36 7.41
CA SER A 136 19.06 7.54 7.72
C SER A 136 17.66 7.07 8.14
N PRO A 137 17.03 7.66 9.18
CA PRO A 137 15.70 7.25 9.58
C PRO A 137 14.74 7.33 8.39
N PRO A 138 13.77 6.39 8.27
CA PRO A 138 12.84 6.40 7.16
C PRO A 138 12.08 7.73 7.12
N SER A 139 11.94 8.28 5.92
CA SER A 139 11.17 9.50 5.71
C SER A 139 9.69 9.28 6.06
N SER A 140 9.00 10.36 6.44
CA SER A 140 7.55 10.36 6.69
C SER A 140 6.77 9.71 5.53
N ARG A 141 7.21 9.97 4.30
CA ARG A 141 6.62 9.41 3.09
C ARG A 141 6.76 7.89 3.03
N GLN A 142 7.95 7.35 3.30
CA GLN A 142 8.16 5.91 3.29
C GLN A 142 7.34 5.21 4.38
N CYS A 143 7.28 5.79 5.59
CA CYS A 143 6.45 5.27 6.67
C CYS A 143 4.96 5.28 6.31
N THR A 144 4.48 6.35 5.67
CA THR A 144 3.08 6.46 5.21
C THR A 144 2.76 5.39 4.16
N LEU A 145 3.63 5.22 3.16
CA LEU A 145 3.46 4.20 2.13
C LEU A 145 3.47 2.80 2.75
N LYS A 146 4.38 2.53 3.69
CA LYS A 146 4.48 1.23 4.37
C LYS A 146 3.22 0.91 5.17
N VAL A 147 2.72 1.85 5.97
CA VAL A 147 1.47 1.67 6.73
C VAL A 147 0.27 1.44 5.79
N LEU A 148 0.20 2.16 4.67
CA LEU A 148 -0.87 1.97 3.68
C LEU A 148 -0.81 0.57 3.04
N LEU A 149 0.38 0.07 2.72
CA LEU A 149 0.55 -1.29 2.21
C LEU A 149 0.17 -2.34 3.24
N ASP A 150 0.55 -2.16 4.50
CA ASP A 150 0.15 -3.07 5.58
C ASP A 150 -1.39 -3.10 5.76
N ALA A 151 -2.06 -1.96 5.57
CA ALA A 151 -3.52 -1.88 5.58
C ALA A 151 -4.16 -2.57 4.36
N PHE A 152 -3.53 -2.48 3.18
CA PHE A 152 -3.96 -3.25 2.01
C PHE A 152 -3.76 -4.76 2.22
N ASP A 153 -2.60 -5.19 2.72
CA ASP A 153 -2.32 -6.59 3.04
C ASP A 153 -3.35 -7.15 4.01
N ALA A 154 -3.71 -6.38 5.06
CA ALA A 154 -4.75 -6.75 6.00
C ALA A 154 -6.14 -6.82 5.35
N SER A 155 -6.45 -5.90 4.43
CA SER A 155 -7.72 -5.86 3.68
C SER A 155 -7.85 -6.97 2.63
N THR A 156 -6.72 -7.53 2.19
CA THR A 156 -6.63 -8.64 1.24
C THR A 156 -5.96 -9.85 1.87
N ALA A 157 -6.28 -10.16 3.12
CA ALA A 157 -5.65 -11.25 3.86
C ALA A 157 -6.08 -12.66 3.40
N SER A 158 -7.16 -12.76 2.61
CA SER A 158 -7.64 -14.03 2.04
C SER A 158 -8.13 -13.90 0.61
N ILE A 159 -8.17 -15.03 -0.12
CA ILE A 159 -8.73 -15.09 -1.49
C ILE A 159 -10.18 -14.61 -1.52
N HIS A 160 -10.97 -14.93 -0.48
CA HIS A 160 -12.32 -14.41 -0.34
C HIS A 160 -12.33 -12.86 -0.26
N ASP A 161 -11.46 -12.28 0.56
CA ASP A 161 -11.39 -10.83 0.74
C ASP A 161 -10.93 -10.12 -0.55
N VAL A 162 -10.00 -10.70 -1.31
CA VAL A 162 -9.60 -10.20 -2.63
C VAL A 162 -10.77 -10.23 -3.63
N ARG A 163 -11.52 -11.34 -3.67
CA ARG A 163 -12.64 -11.55 -4.60
C ARG A 163 -13.78 -10.57 -4.32
N GLU A 164 -14.13 -10.46 -3.05
CA GLU A 164 -15.15 -9.54 -2.59
C GLU A 164 -14.71 -8.09 -2.76
N GLY A 165 -13.46 -7.78 -2.43
CA GLY A 165 -12.97 -6.43 -2.28
C GLY A 165 -13.36 -5.84 -0.92
N THR A 166 -12.82 -4.66 -0.65
CA THR A 166 -12.88 -3.98 0.65
C THR A 166 -13.53 -2.61 0.52
N SER A 167 -14.22 -2.18 1.57
CA SER A 167 -14.76 -0.83 1.72
C SER A 167 -13.82 0.00 2.58
N TRP A 168 -13.66 1.29 2.25
CA TRP A 168 -12.73 2.18 2.94
C TRP A 168 -13.47 3.42 3.41
N LEU A 169 -13.70 3.52 4.72
CA LEU A 169 -14.22 4.70 5.38
C LEU A 169 -13.09 5.67 5.64
N CYS A 170 -13.14 6.85 5.01
CA CYS A 170 -12.16 7.89 5.22
C CYS A 170 -12.85 9.09 5.90
N ASN A 171 -12.53 9.34 7.17
CA ASN A 171 -12.99 10.55 7.85
C ASN A 171 -12.09 11.73 7.47
N CYS A 172 -12.58 12.54 6.53
CA CYS A 172 -11.88 13.71 6.01
C CYS A 172 -12.24 15.01 6.72
N ASN A 173 -12.80 14.96 7.94
CA ASN A 173 -13.10 16.18 8.70
C ASN A 173 -11.82 17.01 8.92
N GLY A 174 -11.92 18.31 8.62
CA GLY A 174 -10.77 19.24 8.68
C GLY A 174 -9.84 19.21 7.45
N MET A 175 -10.03 18.29 6.51
CA MET A 175 -9.28 18.29 5.27
C MET A 175 -9.70 19.48 4.39
N GLY A 176 -8.71 20.21 3.87
CA GLY A 176 -8.90 21.35 3.01
C GLY A 176 -7.65 21.62 2.17
N TRP A 177 -7.71 22.64 1.30
CA TRP A 177 -6.60 22.96 0.39
C TRP A 177 -5.28 23.27 1.10
N SER A 178 -5.33 23.77 2.34
CA SER A 178 -4.14 24.10 3.13
C SER A 178 -3.38 22.88 3.67
N ASN A 179 -4.02 21.71 3.75
CA ASN A 179 -3.42 20.48 4.28
C ASN A 179 -3.46 19.30 3.28
N PHE A 180 -3.95 19.53 2.06
CA PHE A 180 -3.89 18.60 0.94
C PHE A 180 -2.61 18.78 0.12
N SER A 181 -2.09 17.69 -0.46
CA SER A 181 -1.00 17.74 -1.43
C SER A 181 -1.37 16.91 -2.66
N PHE A 182 -1.64 17.61 -3.78
CA PHE A 182 -2.00 16.96 -5.04
C PHE A 182 -0.87 16.08 -5.58
N GLU A 183 0.38 16.49 -5.38
CA GLU A 183 1.53 15.69 -5.80
C GLU A 183 1.65 14.39 -5.02
N MET A 184 1.39 14.45 -3.72
CA MET A 184 1.38 13.26 -2.87
C MET A 184 0.25 12.33 -3.28
N GLU A 185 -0.97 12.87 -3.44
CA GLU A 185 -2.12 12.09 -3.89
C GLU A 185 -1.87 11.42 -5.23
N LYS A 186 -1.34 12.14 -6.22
CA LYS A 186 -1.00 11.56 -7.54
C LYS A 186 0.01 10.41 -7.45
N LYS A 187 0.98 10.49 -6.53
CA LYS A 187 1.99 9.44 -6.34
C LYS A 187 1.41 8.25 -5.57
N ILE A 188 0.57 8.50 -4.57
CA ILE A 188 -0.08 7.45 -3.76
C ILE A 188 -1.22 6.77 -4.53
N SER A 189 -1.96 7.50 -5.37
CA SER A 189 -3.09 6.96 -6.12
C SER A 189 -2.69 5.84 -7.07
N MET A 190 -1.46 5.90 -7.58
CA MET A 190 -0.88 4.81 -8.35
C MET A 190 -0.85 3.48 -7.59
N LEU A 191 -0.71 3.50 -6.25
CA LEU A 191 -0.76 2.28 -5.44
C LEU A 191 -2.10 1.59 -5.58
N TYR A 192 -3.18 2.25 -5.19
CA TYR A 192 -4.49 1.59 -5.08
C TYR A 192 -5.25 1.51 -6.41
N GLN A 193 -4.92 2.33 -7.41
CA GLN A 193 -5.56 2.25 -8.73
C GLN A 193 -4.87 1.23 -9.65
N ASP A 194 -3.53 1.15 -9.57
CA ASP A 194 -2.71 0.65 -10.66
C ASP A 194 -1.54 -0.23 -10.24
N GLY A 195 -1.22 -0.32 -8.95
CA GLY A 195 -0.09 -1.07 -8.43
C GLY A 195 -0.56 -2.30 -7.67
N TYR A 196 -1.20 -2.08 -6.54
CA TYR A 196 -1.57 -3.13 -5.58
C TYR A 196 -2.81 -3.93 -6.05
N PRO A 197 -2.87 -5.26 -5.79
CA PRO A 197 -3.99 -6.10 -6.19
C PRO A 197 -5.16 -5.98 -5.21
N ILE A 198 -5.75 -4.80 -5.11
CA ILE A 198 -6.93 -4.50 -4.27
C ILE A 198 -8.13 -4.12 -5.13
N LYS A 199 -9.33 -4.48 -4.65
CA LYS A 199 -10.61 -4.04 -5.20
C LYS A 199 -11.31 -3.19 -4.13
N ILE A 200 -11.47 -1.90 -4.41
CA ILE A 200 -12.18 -0.98 -3.52
C ILE A 200 -13.65 -0.95 -3.96
N LYS A 201 -14.56 -1.25 -3.03
CA LYS A 201 -16.01 -1.15 -3.21
C LYS A 201 -16.45 0.29 -2.98
N ALA A 202 -17.38 0.77 -3.80
CA ALA A 202 -18.12 1.98 -3.48
C ALA A 202 -19.09 1.65 -2.33
N MET A 203 -19.14 2.52 -1.33
CA MET A 203 -20.13 2.47 -0.24
C MET A 203 -21.45 3.11 -0.64
#